data_AF-A0A7K9URN6-F1
#
_entry.id   AF-A0A7K9URN6-F1
#
_cell.length_a   1.000
_cell.length_b   1.000
_cell.length_c   1.000
_cell.angle_alpha   90.00
_cell.angle_beta   90.00
_cell.angle_gamma   90.00
#
_symmetry.space_group_name_H-M   'P 1'
#
loop_
_entity.id
_entity.type
_entity.pdbx_description
1 polymer ?
#
loop_
_entity_poly.entity_id
_entity_poly.type
_entity_poly.pdbx_seq_one_letter_code
_entity_poly.pdbx_strand_id
1 'polypeptide(L)'
;QVFRDYGFHPLVQRWIIGQCLCVDERTVSSYGIRRDGDTAFLYLLSAKRAELTQQRYEEDQAQLLLNSISSMTDSTGAGEQRKYNTLPSMSPKKAWGNDTSRKMDIGEISQHLDMMQIGDLLSNQQTPAAASLPSPVQAGWSCPKCTFINKPTRPGCEMCSTDRPADYVVPGSYKPDETELWRMQQEQEGILQYQQVPGPAAWPGER
;
A
#
# COMPACT_ATOMS: atom_id res chain seq x y z
N GLN A 1 -4.02 -12.35 -2.42
CA GLN A 1 -3.76 -10.90 -2.57
C GLN A 1 -3.17 -10.42 -1.26
N VAL A 2 -2.12 -9.58 -1.28
CA VAL A 2 -1.35 -9.21 -0.07
C VAL A 2 -2.20 -8.82 1.15
N PHE A 3 -3.30 -8.10 0.97
CA PHE A 3 -4.20 -7.77 2.07
C PHE A 3 -4.86 -9.00 2.70
N ARG A 4 -5.38 -9.92 1.88
CA ARG A 4 -5.98 -11.16 2.34
C ARG A 4 -4.97 -12.11 3.00
N ASP A 5 -3.76 -12.17 2.44
CA ASP A 5 -2.78 -13.18 2.82
C ASP A 5 -1.90 -12.72 4.00
N TYR A 6 -1.69 -11.41 4.18
CA TYR A 6 -0.82 -10.83 5.21
C TYR A 6 -1.47 -9.74 6.07
N GLY A 7 -2.72 -9.35 5.82
CA GLY A 7 -3.43 -8.33 6.59
C GLY A 7 -3.01 -6.87 6.29
N PHE A 8 -2.11 -6.63 5.35
CA PHE A 8 -1.71 -5.26 4.99
C PHE A 8 -2.76 -4.61 4.10
N HIS A 9 -3.52 -3.65 4.63
CA HIS A 9 -4.55 -2.93 3.88
C HIS A 9 -3.96 -2.21 2.65
N PRO A 10 -4.66 -2.16 1.49
CA PRO A 10 -4.13 -1.51 0.28
C PRO A 10 -3.63 -0.07 0.50
N LEU A 11 -4.31 0.71 1.35
CA LEU A 11 -3.90 2.10 1.67
C LEU A 11 -2.52 2.22 2.31
N VAL A 12 -2.07 1.21 3.07
CA VAL A 12 -0.74 1.22 3.69
C VAL A 12 0.34 0.64 2.78
N GLN A 13 -0.04 -0.03 1.70
CA GLN A 13 0.89 -0.67 0.78
C GLN A 13 1.49 0.36 -0.16
N ARG A 14 2.81 0.31 -0.34
CA ARG A 14 3.48 1.10 -1.36
C ARG A 14 4.57 0.29 -2.06
N TRP A 15 4.36 0.06 -3.35
CA TRP A 15 5.18 -0.83 -4.17
C TRP A 15 6.35 -0.08 -4.78
N ILE A 16 7.54 -0.65 -4.69
CA ILE A 16 8.76 -0.17 -5.34
C ILE A 16 9.21 -1.23 -6.34
N ILE A 17 9.26 -0.84 -7.62
CA ILE A 17 9.72 -1.69 -8.72
C ILE A 17 10.68 -0.86 -9.57
N GLY A 18 11.86 -1.40 -9.87
CA GLY A 18 12.85 -0.70 -10.69
C GLY A 18 13.25 0.67 -10.12
N GLN A 19 13.43 0.76 -8.79
CA GLN A 19 13.72 2.01 -8.05
C GLN A 19 12.62 3.09 -8.13
N CYS A 20 11.44 2.75 -8.63
CA CYS A 20 10.31 3.67 -8.75
C CYS A 20 9.16 3.25 -7.84
N LEU A 21 8.51 4.24 -7.22
CA LEU A 21 7.24 4.06 -6.53
C LEU A 21 6.12 3.86 -7.55
N CYS A 22 5.44 2.72 -7.46
CA CYS A 22 4.37 2.39 -8.39
C CYS A 22 3.09 3.15 -8.06
N VAL A 23 2.38 3.50 -9.14
CA VAL A 23 0.99 3.97 -9.15
C VAL A 23 0.11 2.96 -9.89
N ASP A 24 -1.17 2.92 -9.53
CA ASP A 24 -2.12 1.89 -9.94
C ASP A 24 -2.49 1.96 -11.43
N GLU A 25 -2.35 3.13 -12.07
CA GLU A 25 -2.75 3.35 -13.46
C GLU A 25 -1.76 2.76 -14.49
N ARG A 26 -0.61 2.25 -14.02
CA ARG A 26 0.45 1.73 -14.88
C ARG A 26 0.58 0.22 -14.75
N THR A 27 0.90 -0.43 -15.86
CA THR A 27 1.17 -1.86 -15.88
C THR A 27 2.49 -2.16 -15.16
N VAL A 28 2.57 -3.33 -14.53
CA VAL A 28 3.79 -3.81 -13.87
C VAL A 28 4.97 -3.93 -14.86
N SER A 29 4.70 -4.26 -16.12
CA SER A 29 5.69 -4.30 -17.20
C SER A 29 6.36 -2.96 -17.49
N SER A 30 5.65 -1.85 -17.28
CA SER A 30 6.23 -0.51 -17.45
C SER A 30 7.27 -0.17 -16.39
N TYR A 31 7.23 -0.83 -15.23
CA TYR A 31 8.23 -0.70 -14.16
C TYR A 31 9.38 -1.72 -14.26
N GLY A 32 9.34 -2.62 -15.24
CA GLY A 32 10.43 -3.55 -15.52
C GLY A 32 10.20 -4.99 -15.10
N ILE A 33 9.00 -5.37 -14.62
CA ILE A 33 8.66 -6.79 -14.44
C ILE A 33 8.31 -7.40 -15.80
N ARG A 34 9.17 -8.29 -16.29
CA ARG A 34 9.12 -8.91 -17.62
C ARG A 34 9.14 -10.43 -17.54
N ARG A 35 9.68 -11.00 -16.47
CA ARG A 35 9.82 -12.45 -16.28
C ARG A 35 9.74 -12.85 -14.81
N ASP A 36 9.55 -14.14 -14.60
CA ASP A 36 9.63 -14.74 -13.28
C ASP A 36 11.03 -14.51 -12.70
N GLY A 37 11.06 -14.16 -11.41
CA GLY A 37 12.28 -13.77 -10.71
C GLY A 37 12.56 -12.27 -10.68
N ASP A 38 11.87 -11.46 -11.50
CA ASP A 38 11.94 -10.00 -11.36
C ASP A 38 11.37 -9.58 -10.01
N THR A 39 12.07 -8.67 -9.33
CA THR A 39 11.80 -8.35 -7.93
C THR A 39 10.94 -7.10 -7.79
N ALA A 40 9.97 -7.18 -6.91
CA ALA A 40 9.21 -6.04 -6.40
C ALA A 40 9.40 -5.95 -4.88
N PHE A 41 9.51 -4.73 -4.36
CA PHE A 41 9.57 -4.48 -2.94
C PHE A 41 8.27 -3.82 -2.49
N LEU A 42 7.81 -4.19 -1.30
CA LEU A 42 6.68 -3.55 -0.64
C LEU A 42 7.21 -2.82 0.60
N TYR A 43 6.98 -1.52 0.69
CA TYR A 43 7.14 -0.81 1.95
C TYR A 43 5.77 -0.45 2.53
N LEU A 44 5.71 -0.44 3.85
CA LEU A 44 4.47 -0.19 4.59
C LEU A 44 4.48 1.20 5.20
N LEU A 45 3.36 1.88 5.06
CA LEU A 45 3.07 3.09 5.81
C LEU A 45 2.40 2.76 7.13
N SER A 46 2.58 3.64 8.12
CA SER A 46 1.75 3.61 9.31
C SER A 46 0.30 3.91 8.95
N ALA A 47 -0.64 3.33 9.70
CA ALA A 47 -2.08 3.57 9.51
C ALA A 47 -2.41 5.08 9.53
N LYS A 48 -1.77 5.84 10.44
CA LYS A 48 -1.93 7.29 10.54
C LYS A 48 -1.55 8.03 9.25
N ARG A 49 -0.45 7.65 8.59
CA ARG A 49 0.02 8.31 7.36
C ARG A 49 -0.78 7.89 6.13
N ALA A 50 -1.39 6.71 6.18
CA ALA A 50 -2.30 6.24 5.14
C ALA A 50 -3.76 6.68 5.36
N GLU A 51 -4.02 7.46 6.42
CA GLU A 51 -5.38 7.87 6.82
C GLU A 51 -6.34 6.68 7.00
N LEU A 52 -5.79 5.53 7.40
CA LEU A 52 -6.55 4.31 7.62
C LEU A 52 -7.07 4.26 9.05
N THR A 53 -8.40 4.33 9.20
CA THR A 53 -9.07 4.15 10.48
C THR A 53 -9.27 2.67 10.79
N GLN A 54 -9.37 2.35 12.08
CA GLN A 54 -9.65 0.98 12.52
C GLN A 54 -10.99 0.47 11.99
N GLN A 55 -12.04 1.30 12.07
CA GLN A 55 -13.36 0.95 11.54
C GLN A 55 -13.29 0.58 10.05
N ARG A 56 -12.59 1.38 9.24
CA ARG A 56 -12.48 1.12 7.80
C ARG A 56 -11.77 -0.21 7.52
N TYR A 57 -10.71 -0.49 8.27
CA TYR A 57 -9.99 -1.75 8.17
C TYR A 57 -10.89 -2.95 8.50
N GLU A 58 -11.65 -2.89 9.59
CA GLU A 58 -12.56 -3.96 10.02
C GLU A 58 -13.69 -4.19 9.01
N GLU A 59 -14.28 -3.12 8.47
CA GLU A 59 -15.30 -3.20 7.40
C GLU A 59 -14.75 -3.88 6.14
N ASP A 60 -13.59 -3.45 5.65
CA ASP A 60 -12.99 -4.02 4.43
C ASP A 60 -12.52 -5.46 4.65
N GLN A 61 -12.06 -5.80 5.86
CA GLN A 61 -11.73 -7.18 6.24
C GLN A 61 -12.98 -8.06 6.30
N ALA A 62 -14.08 -7.58 6.89
CA ALA A 62 -15.35 -8.30 6.96
C ALA A 62 -15.94 -8.52 5.55
N GLN A 63 -15.81 -7.53 4.66
CA GLN A 63 -16.26 -7.64 3.28
C GLN A 63 -15.52 -8.75 2.52
N LEU A 64 -14.20 -8.91 2.73
CA LEU A 64 -13.43 -10.02 2.15
C LEU A 64 -13.89 -11.39 2.65
N LEU A 65 -14.21 -11.50 3.95
CA LEU A 65 -14.76 -12.74 4.52
C LEU A 65 -16.13 -13.08 3.91
N LEU A 66 -17.01 -12.08 3.79
CA LEU A 66 -18.34 -12.29 3.19
C LEU A 66 -18.25 -12.71 1.73
N ASN A 67 -17.39 -12.07 0.94
CA ASN A 67 -17.14 -12.45 -0.46
C ASN A 67 -16.60 -13.88 -0.59
N SER A 68 -15.77 -14.31 0.37
CA SER A 68 -15.23 -15.68 0.40
C SER A 68 -16.35 -16.71 0.64
N ILE A 69 -17.28 -16.43 1.55
CA ILE A 69 -18.42 -17.32 1.85
C ILE A 69 -19.37 -17.44 0.65
N SER A 70 -19.70 -16.32 0.02
CA SER A 70 -20.57 -16.28 -1.17
C SER A 70 -20.01 -17.09 -2.35
N SER A 71 -18.67 -17.12 -2.50
CA SER A 71 -18.02 -17.92 -3.54
C SER A 71 -18.16 -19.44 -3.31
N MET A 72 -18.44 -19.90 -2.09
CA MET A 72 -18.59 -21.33 -1.78
C MET A 72 -20.03 -21.81 -1.99
N THR A 73 -21.02 -20.95 -1.81
CA THR A 73 -22.44 -21.30 -1.98
C THR A 73 -22.85 -21.44 -3.44
N ASP A 74 -22.10 -20.88 -4.38
CA ASP A 74 -22.37 -20.97 -5.82
C ASP A 74 -21.84 -22.27 -6.48
N SER A 75 -21.09 -23.09 -5.73
CA SER A 75 -20.51 -24.36 -6.22
C SER A 75 -21.34 -25.60 -5.85
N THR A 76 -22.44 -25.44 -5.11
CA THR A 76 -23.41 -26.51 -4.82
C THR A 76 -24.81 -26.06 -5.24
N GLY A 77 -25.04 -26.01 -6.56
CA GLY A 77 -26.31 -25.49 -7.09
C GLY A 77 -26.69 -25.95 -8.49
N ALA A 78 -26.18 -27.09 -8.98
CA ALA A 78 -26.75 -27.76 -10.16
C ALA A 78 -27.36 -29.10 -9.73
N GLY A 79 -28.59 -29.03 -9.22
CA GLY A 79 -29.37 -30.17 -8.80
C GLY A 79 -30.84 -29.78 -8.66
N GLU A 80 -31.54 -29.70 -9.80
CA GLU A 80 -32.99 -29.71 -9.84
C GLU A 80 -33.54 -30.86 -9.00
N GLN A 81 -34.49 -30.61 -8.08
CA GLN A 81 -35.83 -31.22 -8.17
C GLN A 81 -36.79 -30.77 -7.05
N ARG A 82 -37.99 -30.40 -7.52
CA ARG A 82 -39.33 -30.50 -6.89
C ARG A 82 -39.59 -29.57 -5.70
N LYS A 83 -40.34 -28.46 -5.86
CA LYS A 83 -41.79 -28.37 -6.19
C LYS A 83 -42.68 -29.36 -5.42
N TYR A 84 -42.82 -29.18 -4.12
CA TYR A 84 -44.08 -29.37 -3.38
C TYR A 84 -43.98 -28.73 -1.99
N ASN A 85 -44.45 -27.49 -1.84
CA ASN A 85 -44.78 -26.96 -0.51
C ASN A 85 -46.30 -26.92 -0.42
N THR A 86 -46.90 -28.03 0.00
CA THR A 86 -48.27 -28.07 0.52
C THR A 86 -48.17 -27.94 2.03
N LEU A 87 -48.27 -26.70 2.53
CA LEU A 87 -48.50 -26.43 3.94
C LEU A 87 -49.84 -27.04 4.37
N PRO A 88 -49.94 -27.65 5.57
CA PRO A 88 -51.13 -27.57 6.37
C PRO A 88 -50.88 -26.60 7.53
N SER A 89 -51.69 -25.55 7.58
CA SER A 89 -51.94 -24.75 8.77
C SER A 89 -52.65 -25.60 9.82
N MET A 90 -52.20 -25.58 11.08
CA MET A 90 -53.03 -25.55 12.28
C MET A 90 -52.14 -25.36 13.53
N SER A 91 -52.56 -24.48 14.44
CA SER A 91 -52.13 -24.39 15.85
C SER A 91 -53.39 -24.57 16.73
N PRO A 92 -53.37 -24.62 18.09
CA PRO A 92 -52.27 -24.68 19.06
C PRO A 92 -52.51 -25.59 20.33
N LYS A 93 -51.47 -25.75 21.18
CA LYS A 93 -51.43 -25.80 22.68
C LYS A 93 -50.85 -27.04 23.41
N LYS A 94 -49.75 -26.74 24.15
CA LYS A 94 -49.37 -27.04 25.56
C LYS A 94 -48.91 -28.43 26.04
N ALA A 95 -47.63 -28.46 26.46
CA ALA A 95 -47.11 -28.74 27.83
C ALA A 95 -46.12 -29.93 28.03
N TRP A 96 -44.94 -29.55 28.53
CA TRP A 96 -43.95 -30.25 29.38
C TRP A 96 -43.14 -31.45 28.86
N GLY A 97 -41.81 -31.27 28.75
CA GLY A 97 -40.82 -32.34 28.67
C GLY A 97 -39.41 -31.79 28.43
N ASN A 98 -38.56 -31.90 29.45
CA ASN A 98 -37.21 -31.36 29.60
C ASN A 98 -36.15 -32.17 28.81
N ASP A 99 -35.29 -31.55 27.99
CA ASP A 99 -33.88 -31.95 27.85
C ASP A 99 -33.05 -30.83 27.20
N THR A 100 -31.74 -30.92 27.39
CA THR A 100 -30.81 -29.86 27.73
C THR A 100 -30.21 -29.13 26.53
N SER A 101 -30.39 -27.81 26.57
CA SER A 101 -29.68 -26.84 25.74
C SER A 101 -28.18 -26.87 26.06
N ARG A 102 -27.35 -27.36 25.13
CA ARG A 102 -25.90 -27.07 25.12
C ARG A 102 -25.71 -25.62 24.68
N LYS A 103 -25.91 -24.73 25.64
CA LYS A 103 -25.54 -23.32 25.59
C LYS A 103 -24.02 -23.27 25.48
N MET A 104 -23.48 -22.86 24.33
CA MET A 104 -22.04 -22.57 24.23
C MET A 104 -21.70 -21.47 25.24
N ASP A 105 -20.78 -21.79 26.15
CA ASP A 105 -20.40 -20.93 27.26
C ASP A 105 -19.45 -19.84 26.75
N ILE A 106 -19.79 -18.59 27.02
CA ILE A 106 -19.01 -17.40 26.61
C ILE A 106 -17.60 -17.41 27.24
N GLY A 107 -17.42 -18.16 28.34
CA GLY A 107 -16.12 -18.35 29.00
C GLY A 107 -15.07 -19.11 28.17
N GLU A 108 -15.47 -20.05 27.31
CA GLU A 108 -14.54 -20.85 26.49
C GLU A 108 -13.87 -20.01 25.38
N ILE A 109 -14.55 -18.98 24.86
CA ILE A 109 -13.99 -18.06 23.86
C ILE A 109 -12.89 -17.19 24.48
N SER A 110 -13.07 -16.78 25.74
CA SER A 110 -12.08 -15.98 26.46
C SER A 110 -10.78 -16.76 26.72
N GLN A 111 -10.86 -18.06 27.03
CA GLN A 111 -9.67 -18.89 27.21
C GLN A 111 -8.92 -19.20 25.91
N HIS A 112 -9.62 -19.19 24.76
CA HIS A 112 -8.95 -19.37 23.47
C HIS A 112 -8.23 -18.11 22.99
N LEU A 113 -8.73 -16.92 23.34
CA LEU A 113 -8.09 -15.64 23.01
C LEU A 113 -6.86 -15.35 23.89
N ASP A 114 -6.83 -15.87 25.12
CA ASP A 114 -5.69 -15.72 26.03
C ASP A 114 -4.49 -16.61 25.65
N MET A 115 -4.71 -17.65 24.83
CA MET A 115 -3.67 -18.53 24.28
C MET A 115 -2.82 -17.84 23.18
N MET A 116 -3.29 -16.72 22.61
CA MET A 116 -2.57 -15.97 21.55
C MET A 116 -1.62 -14.87 22.07
N GLN A 117 -1.38 -14.77 23.38
CA GLN A 117 -0.31 -13.94 24.00
C GLN A 117 -0.02 -12.60 23.28
N ILE A 118 -1.02 -11.73 23.18
CA ILE A 118 -0.83 -10.31 22.84
C ILE A 118 -0.89 -9.51 24.14
N GLY A 119 0.14 -9.64 24.99
CA GLY A 119 0.09 -9.08 26.35
C GLY A 119 1.35 -8.42 26.89
N ASP A 120 2.55 -8.60 26.29
CA ASP A 120 3.80 -8.31 27.02
C ASP A 120 4.87 -7.51 26.24
N LEU A 121 4.48 -6.48 25.45
CA LEU A 121 5.45 -5.48 24.95
C LEU A 121 5.06 -4.02 25.28
N LEU A 122 4.10 -3.80 26.18
CA LEU A 122 3.78 -2.48 26.74
C LEU A 122 4.59 -2.15 28.01
N SER A 123 5.84 -2.57 28.05
CA SER A 123 6.84 -2.04 28.99
C SER A 123 8.23 -2.16 28.40
N ASN A 124 8.63 -1.15 27.64
CA ASN A 124 10.04 -0.77 27.63
C ASN A 124 10.19 0.74 27.40
N GLN A 125 10.19 1.44 28.53
CA GLN A 125 11.19 2.44 28.90
C GLN A 125 11.86 3.18 27.72
N GLN A 126 11.44 4.43 27.55
CA GLN A 126 12.16 5.44 26.78
C GLN A 126 13.66 5.39 27.10
N THR A 127 14.47 5.12 26.09
CA THR A 127 15.91 5.41 26.09
C THR A 127 16.28 6.12 24.80
N PRO A 128 16.93 7.29 24.87
CA PRO A 128 17.38 8.03 23.70
C PRO A 128 18.71 7.48 23.17
N ALA A 129 18.92 7.67 21.87
CA ALA A 129 20.21 7.64 21.17
C ALA A 129 20.98 6.30 21.15
N ALA A 130 20.77 5.53 20.08
CA ALA A 130 21.86 4.77 19.49
C ALA A 130 22.61 5.70 18.53
N ALA A 131 23.83 6.06 18.93
CA ALA A 131 24.78 6.81 18.12
C ALA A 131 25.05 6.07 16.80
N SER A 132 24.49 6.57 15.71
CA SER A 132 25.04 6.31 14.38
C SER A 132 26.39 7.03 14.30
N LEU A 133 27.42 6.27 13.93
CA LEU A 133 28.70 6.79 13.46
C LEU A 133 28.45 7.95 12.48
N PRO A 134 29.22 9.06 12.53
CA PRO A 134 29.07 10.16 11.61
C PRO A 134 29.61 9.74 10.24
N SER A 135 28.83 8.96 9.49
CA SER A 135 28.94 9.03 8.03
C SER A 135 28.61 10.47 7.65
N PRO A 136 29.40 11.13 6.78
CA PRO A 136 29.14 12.50 6.40
C PRO A 136 27.74 12.56 5.82
N VAL A 137 26.84 13.19 6.56
CA VAL A 137 25.44 13.38 6.21
C VAL A 137 25.46 14.16 4.90
N GLN A 138 25.30 13.46 3.78
CA GLN A 138 25.08 14.10 2.49
C GLN A 138 23.70 14.77 2.61
N ALA A 139 23.71 16.07 2.89
CA ALA A 139 22.55 16.87 3.25
C ALA A 139 21.57 17.01 2.07
N GLY A 140 20.80 15.97 1.81
CA GLY A 140 19.73 15.94 0.81
C GLY A 140 18.45 16.66 1.25
N TRP A 141 17.43 16.65 0.38
CA TRP A 141 16.09 17.13 0.72
C TRP A 141 15.13 15.97 0.92
N SER A 142 14.34 16.01 2.00
CA SER A 142 13.32 14.99 2.27
C SER A 142 12.09 15.25 1.41
N CYS A 143 11.64 14.23 0.68
CA CYS A 143 10.43 14.35 -0.11
C CYS A 143 9.18 14.52 0.79
N PRO A 144 8.36 15.57 0.58
CA PRO A 144 7.16 15.78 1.39
C PRO A 144 6.11 14.66 1.22
N LYS A 145 6.14 13.93 0.10
CA LYS A 145 5.21 12.83 -0.20
C LYS A 145 5.68 11.49 0.37
N CYS A 146 6.91 11.08 0.07
CA CYS A 146 7.41 9.72 0.41
C CYS A 146 8.58 9.69 1.41
N THR A 147 8.99 10.84 1.97
CA THR A 147 10.08 10.99 2.96
C THR A 147 11.48 10.53 2.54
N PHE A 148 11.65 10.01 1.31
CA PHE A 148 12.95 9.68 0.76
C PHE A 148 13.87 10.91 0.75
N ILE A 149 15.13 10.73 1.15
CA ILE A 149 16.14 11.78 1.16
C ILE A 149 16.82 11.81 -0.21
N ASN A 150 16.45 12.80 -1.02
CA ASN A 150 16.98 12.97 -2.37
C ASN A 150 18.30 13.73 -2.35
N LYS A 151 19.14 13.46 -3.36
CA LYS A 151 20.35 14.24 -3.63
C LYS A 151 20.01 15.73 -3.81
N PRO A 152 20.82 16.67 -3.27
CA PRO A 152 20.52 18.11 -3.27
C PRO A 152 20.13 18.69 -4.62
N THR A 153 20.82 18.26 -5.68
CA THR A 153 20.67 18.79 -7.04
C THR A 153 19.47 18.22 -7.80
N ARG A 154 18.74 17.22 -7.27
CA ARG A 154 17.60 16.60 -7.97
C ARG A 154 16.38 17.53 -7.98
N PRO A 155 15.81 17.85 -9.15
CA PRO A 155 14.62 18.70 -9.24
C PRO A 155 13.32 18.00 -8.80
N GLY A 156 13.29 16.66 -8.85
CA GLY A 156 12.17 15.85 -8.40
C GLY A 156 12.64 14.60 -7.66
N CYS A 157 11.73 14.00 -6.88
CA CYS A 157 12.04 12.88 -6.01
C CYS A 157 12.35 11.63 -6.83
N GLU A 158 13.45 10.96 -6.52
CA GLU A 158 13.85 9.73 -7.20
C GLU A 158 12.83 8.60 -7.06
N MET A 159 12.19 8.50 -5.90
CA MET A 159 11.23 7.44 -5.64
C MET A 159 9.87 7.72 -6.25
N CYS A 160 9.34 8.93 -6.10
CA CYS A 160 7.92 9.19 -6.40
C CYS A 160 7.68 10.37 -7.34
N SER A 161 8.74 10.94 -7.91
CA SER A 161 8.73 12.06 -8.85
C SER A 161 8.07 13.35 -8.33
N THR A 162 7.78 13.43 -7.02
CA THR A 162 7.28 14.68 -6.42
C THR A 162 8.34 15.76 -6.51
N ASP A 163 7.95 16.96 -6.90
CA ASP A 163 8.85 18.09 -7.05
C ASP A 163 9.61 18.41 -5.77
N ARG A 164 10.85 18.88 -5.94
CA ARG A 164 11.65 19.43 -4.85
C ARG A 164 10.92 20.65 -4.26
N PRO A 165 10.86 20.80 -2.93
CA PRO A 165 10.30 21.99 -2.30
C PRO A 165 10.92 23.28 -2.87
N ALA A 166 10.08 24.27 -3.18
CA ALA A 166 10.50 25.50 -3.84
C ALA A 166 11.43 26.36 -2.97
N ASP A 167 11.36 26.20 -1.64
CA ASP A 167 12.17 26.88 -0.64
C ASP A 167 13.52 26.19 -0.35
N TYR A 168 13.72 24.96 -0.84
CA TYR A 168 14.98 24.25 -0.64
C TYR A 168 16.09 24.82 -1.54
N VAL A 169 17.20 25.21 -0.92
CA VAL A 169 18.40 25.69 -1.61
C VAL A 169 19.50 24.62 -1.52
N VAL A 170 20.14 24.32 -2.66
CA VAL A 170 21.29 23.42 -2.71
C VAL A 170 22.44 24.04 -1.90
N PRO A 171 22.99 23.34 -0.88
CA PRO A 171 24.11 23.86 -0.12
C PRO A 171 25.34 24.11 -1.00
N GLY A 172 25.95 25.29 -0.92
CA GLY A 172 27.12 25.64 -1.74
C GLY A 172 28.37 24.78 -1.48
N SER A 173 28.44 24.11 -0.33
CA SER A 173 29.50 23.17 0.02
C SER A 173 29.29 21.77 -0.57
N TYR A 174 28.14 21.51 -1.19
CA TYR A 174 27.82 20.20 -1.74
C TYR A 174 28.66 19.92 -3.00
N LYS A 175 29.27 18.74 -3.04
CA LYS A 175 30.01 18.25 -4.21
C LYS A 175 29.22 17.08 -4.82
N PRO A 176 28.59 17.26 -6.00
CA PRO A 176 27.96 16.17 -6.72
C PRO A 176 28.95 15.04 -7.02
N ASP A 177 28.48 13.80 -6.95
CA ASP A 177 29.27 12.63 -7.37
C ASP A 177 29.33 12.48 -8.89
N GLU A 178 30.18 11.56 -9.38
CA GLU A 178 30.38 11.34 -10.82
C GLU A 178 29.08 11.03 -11.56
N THR A 179 28.17 10.29 -10.93
CA THR A 179 26.87 9.92 -11.53
C THR A 179 25.96 11.14 -11.64
N GLU A 180 25.91 11.99 -10.61
CA GLU A 180 25.18 13.25 -10.66
C GLU A 180 25.72 14.22 -11.69
N LEU A 181 27.05 14.35 -11.77
CA LEU A 181 27.71 15.20 -12.74
C LEU A 181 27.37 14.78 -14.17
N TRP A 182 27.44 13.49 -14.46
CA TRP A 182 27.08 12.97 -15.78
C TRP A 182 25.61 13.26 -16.13
N ARG A 183 24.69 13.07 -15.18
CA ARG A 183 23.28 13.40 -15.35
C ARG A 183 23.07 14.89 -15.65
N MET A 184 23.74 15.78 -14.91
CA MET A 184 23.65 17.24 -15.11
C MET A 184 24.22 17.68 -16.47
N GLN A 185 25.34 17.10 -16.88
CA GLN A 185 25.96 17.36 -18.19
C GLN A 185 25.01 16.97 -19.33
N GLN A 186 24.43 15.77 -19.27
CA GLN A 186 23.47 15.28 -20.27
C GLN A 186 22.23 16.18 -20.37
N GLU A 187 21.70 16.65 -19.23
CA GLU A 187 20.56 17.58 -19.20
C GLU A 187 20.91 18.91 -19.87
N GLN A 188 22.08 19.48 -19.57
CA GLN A 188 22.56 20.71 -20.19
C GLN A 188 22.74 20.57 -21.71
N GLU A 189 23.34 19.47 -22.15
CA GLU A 189 23.51 19.17 -23.58
C GLU A 189 22.15 19.05 -24.29
N GLY A 190 21.19 18.35 -23.67
CA GLY A 190 19.84 18.25 -24.19
C GLY A 190 19.13 19.60 -24.34
N ILE A 191 19.28 20.49 -23.35
CA ILE A 191 18.73 21.85 -23.39
C ILE A 191 19.36 22.66 -24.53
N LEU A 192 20.68 22.61 -24.68
CA LEU A 192 21.39 23.30 -25.77
C LEU A 192 20.96 22.78 -27.14
N GLN A 193 20.76 21.47 -27.28
CA GLN A 193 20.29 20.87 -28.51
C GLN A 193 18.87 21.33 -28.86
N TYR A 194 17.96 21.39 -27.87
CA TYR A 194 16.59 21.87 -28.08
C TYR A 194 16.56 23.33 -28.56
N GLN A 195 17.40 24.19 -28.00
CA GLN A 195 17.48 25.61 -28.38
C GLN A 195 18.03 25.83 -29.80
N GLN A 196 18.81 24.88 -30.33
CA GLN A 196 19.39 24.96 -31.67
C GLN A 196 18.43 24.52 -32.77
N VAL A 197 17.30 23.86 -32.43
CA VAL A 197 16.30 23.49 -33.41
C VAL A 197 15.60 24.79 -33.89
N PRO A 198 15.66 25.13 -35.19
CA PRO A 198 14.95 26.28 -35.72
C PRO A 198 13.47 26.15 -35.39
N GLY A 199 12.86 27.22 -34.87
CA GLY A 199 11.42 27.25 -34.58
C GLY A 199 10.61 26.84 -35.82
N PRO A 200 9.39 26.27 -35.64
CA PRO A 200 8.59 25.82 -36.76
C PRO A 200 8.40 26.97 -37.75
N ALA A 201 8.73 26.73 -39.02
CA ALA A 201 8.39 27.66 -40.10
C ALA A 201 6.88 27.95 -40.01
N ALA A 202 6.52 29.23 -40.02
CA ALA A 202 5.12 29.66 -39.97
C ALA A 202 4.29 28.85 -40.98
N TRP A 203 3.23 28.22 -40.51
CA TRP A 203 2.33 27.43 -41.35
C TRP A 203 1.80 28.31 -42.49
N PRO A 204 1.93 27.90 -43.77
CA PRO A 204 1.44 28.68 -44.88
C PRO A 204 -0.09 28.55 -44.94
N GLY A 205 -0.82 29.42 -44.24
CA GLY A 205 -2.28 29.25 -44.19
C GLY A 205 -3.13 30.31 -43.48
N GLU A 206 -2.60 31.45 -43.05
CA GLU A 206 -3.44 32.56 -42.57
C GLU A 206 -3.35 33.74 -43.55
N ARG A 207 -4.27 33.74 -44.52
CA ARG A 207 -4.67 34.95 -45.24
C ARG A 207 -6.11 34.83 -45.70
#